data_AF-A0A7X0NSX0-F1
#
_entry.id   AF-A0A7X0NSX0-F1
#
_cell.length_a   1.000
_cell.length_b   1.000
_cell.length_c   1.000
_cell.angle_alpha   90.00
_cell.angle_beta   90.00
_cell.angle_gamma   90.00
#
_symmetry.space_group_name_H-M   'P 1'
#
loop_
_entity.id
_entity.type
_entity.pdbx_description
1 polymer ?
#
loop_
_entity_poly.entity_id
_entity_poly.type
_entity_poly.pdbx_seq_one_letter_code
_entity_poly.pdbx_strand_id
1 'polypeptide(L)'
;MELLVIPPFTDFTTEIVPPPGAEVLDLGAGLVERLTDPARLRDGPHAALTGRAAAVIERAAYDDAHLRAVGAALRLAGDPALRLTLDGLELAEGSTQSSRDVLAAAARCELFRPEVDQAVEAAKERRVHVVVDGERQLPAAFALVRALGAERVTLCGRLVAEQVAALRRVPELAGAEWLSWSPERVIRQRWYAGGSRTTAHQVTGPAAAVNRVVGAAVPAHWAAGPAVAVRWVTGVDVPPVSGPWAGRLDAVRVAAFPLDALARCRGLTIIVTRIDFLAAVTGLNGMTVNLRRLLAAIPVAAPVTCELAVGAPGIDAGVVGESLELLADGPGGVRLGGLRPYRMGIRTVWAGHSVRFPPRAGHDLTRWIEFDAPETMREWEVARTIRTWRDRLHGLPPGRLAACTVATEPPATAEGPWRR
;
A
#
# COMPACT_ATOMS: atom_id res chain seq x y z
N MET A 1 -6.39 18.99 -21.90
CA MET A 1 -5.36 18.36 -21.06
C MET A 1 -6.06 17.76 -19.86
N GLU A 2 -6.10 16.43 -19.78
CA GLU A 2 -6.82 15.70 -18.73
C GLU A 2 -6.04 15.77 -17.42
N LEU A 3 -6.75 15.99 -16.31
CA LEU A 3 -6.19 16.01 -14.97
C LEU A 3 -6.47 14.67 -14.29
N LEU A 4 -5.41 13.98 -13.88
CA LEU A 4 -5.45 12.75 -13.12
C LEU A 4 -5.23 13.08 -11.63
N VAL A 5 -6.26 12.89 -10.83
CA VAL A 5 -6.25 13.14 -9.38
C VAL A 5 -6.04 11.82 -8.64
N ILE A 6 -5.00 11.76 -7.83
CA ILE A 6 -4.69 10.63 -6.96
C ILE A 6 -5.18 10.99 -5.55
N PRO A 7 -6.24 10.34 -5.04
CA PRO A 7 -6.80 10.67 -3.73
C PRO A 7 -5.80 10.45 -2.57
N PRO A 8 -6.03 11.13 -1.45
CA PRO A 8 -5.47 10.79 -0.14
C PRO A 8 -5.49 9.29 0.16
N PHE A 9 -4.53 8.86 0.99
CA PHE A 9 -4.35 7.46 1.43
C PHE A 9 -3.89 6.49 0.33
N THR A 10 -3.42 7.00 -0.80
CA THR A 10 -2.64 6.22 -1.76
C THR A 10 -1.30 5.81 -1.16
N ASP A 11 -0.70 4.72 -1.65
CA ASP A 11 0.66 4.34 -1.23
C ASP A 11 1.69 5.39 -1.69
N PHE A 12 2.22 6.17 -0.74
CA PHE A 12 3.13 7.28 -0.99
C PHE A 12 4.57 6.86 -1.36
N THR A 13 4.86 5.55 -1.33
CA THR A 13 6.14 5.00 -1.79
C THR A 13 6.19 4.78 -3.30
N THR A 14 5.04 4.93 -3.94
CA THR A 14 4.83 4.73 -5.37
C THR A 14 4.27 6.00 -5.99
N GLU A 15 4.39 6.11 -7.30
CA GLU A 15 3.78 7.16 -8.11
C GLU A 15 3.16 6.57 -9.36
N ILE A 16 2.21 7.31 -9.91
CA ILE A 16 1.54 6.94 -11.15
C ILE A 16 2.38 7.43 -12.32
N VAL A 17 2.53 6.58 -13.33
CA VAL A 17 3.01 6.98 -14.66
C VAL A 17 1.81 7.54 -15.44
N PRO A 18 1.73 8.86 -15.68
CA PRO A 18 0.62 9.43 -16.43
C PRO A 18 0.64 8.97 -17.88
N PRO A 19 -0.54 8.84 -18.52
CA PRO A 19 -0.58 8.74 -19.96
C PRO A 19 0.01 10.02 -20.61
N PRO A 20 0.56 9.92 -21.83
CA PRO A 20 1.15 11.07 -22.50
C PRO A 20 0.21 12.28 -22.54
N GLY A 21 0.68 13.43 -22.06
CA GLY A 21 -0.09 14.68 -22.05
C GLY A 21 -1.09 14.83 -20.90
N ALA A 22 -1.17 13.90 -19.94
CA ALA A 22 -1.96 14.08 -18.74
C ALA A 22 -1.19 14.80 -17.63
N GLU A 23 -1.91 15.63 -16.87
CA GLU A 23 -1.44 16.27 -15.65
C GLU A 23 -1.73 15.35 -14.45
N VAL A 24 -0.79 15.21 -13.49
CA VAL A 24 -1.03 14.43 -12.27
C VAL A 24 -1.07 15.35 -11.06
N LEU A 25 -2.15 15.26 -10.30
CA LEU A 25 -2.28 15.86 -8.98
C LEU A 25 -2.27 14.76 -7.92
N ASP A 26 -1.12 14.55 -7.28
CA ASP A 26 -0.95 13.53 -6.24
C ASP A 26 -1.29 14.08 -4.84
N LEU A 27 -2.57 14.04 -4.50
CA LEU A 27 -3.07 14.45 -3.18
C LEU A 27 -2.65 13.49 -2.07
N GLY A 28 -2.40 12.21 -2.40
CA GLY A 28 -1.88 11.22 -1.46
C GLY A 28 -0.49 11.59 -0.97
N ALA A 29 0.39 11.98 -1.88
CA ALA A 29 1.72 12.48 -1.54
C ALA A 29 1.65 13.81 -0.78
N GLY A 30 0.81 14.75 -1.22
CA GLY A 30 0.65 16.05 -0.55
C GLY A 30 0.14 15.94 0.89
N LEU A 31 -0.84 15.07 1.14
CA LEU A 31 -1.32 14.77 2.50
C LEU A 31 -0.18 14.25 3.38
N VAL A 32 0.60 13.29 2.89
CA VAL A 32 1.71 12.71 3.67
C VAL A 32 2.76 13.78 3.96
N GLU A 33 3.16 14.58 2.97
CA GLU A 33 4.10 15.69 3.15
C GLU A 33 3.62 16.67 4.23
N ARG A 34 2.35 17.08 4.16
CA ARG A 34 1.75 18.00 5.14
C ARG A 34 1.69 17.42 6.56
N LEU A 35 1.36 16.14 6.69
CA LEU A 35 1.26 15.46 7.99
C LEU A 35 2.62 15.06 8.56
N THR A 36 3.66 15.01 7.73
CA THR A 36 5.03 14.62 8.13
C THR A 36 5.99 15.80 8.22
N ASP A 37 5.50 17.03 8.01
CA ASP A 37 6.26 18.28 8.18
C ASP A 37 6.92 18.33 9.57
N PRO A 38 8.27 18.28 9.65
CA PRO A 38 9.01 18.29 10.91
C PRO A 38 8.68 19.48 11.81
N ALA A 39 8.36 20.66 11.24
CA ALA A 39 7.99 21.83 12.03
C ALA A 39 6.66 21.59 12.77
N ARG A 40 5.65 21.12 12.04
CA ARG A 40 4.32 20.81 12.60
C ARG A 40 4.36 19.67 13.61
N LEU A 41 5.22 18.68 13.37
CA LEU A 41 5.39 17.56 14.30
C LEU A 41 5.93 18.02 15.65
N ARG A 42 6.88 18.96 15.67
CA ARG A 42 7.46 19.49 16.92
C ARG A 42 6.48 20.31 17.75
N ASP A 43 5.60 21.05 17.09
CA ASP A 43 4.65 21.95 17.74
C ASP A 43 3.34 21.26 18.18
N GLY A 44 3.21 19.96 17.92
CA GLY A 44 2.01 19.18 18.18
C GLY A 44 1.84 18.71 19.64
N PRO A 45 0.62 18.23 19.99
CA PRO A 45 0.26 17.78 21.35
C PRO A 45 1.06 16.55 21.85
N HIS A 46 1.94 15.98 21.03
CA HIS A 46 2.80 14.84 21.34
C HIS A 46 4.28 15.10 21.05
N ALA A 47 4.73 16.36 21.22
CA ALA A 47 6.05 16.90 20.89
C ALA A 47 7.24 15.97 21.21
N ALA A 48 7.23 15.23 22.33
CA ALA A 48 8.30 14.31 22.69
C ALA A 48 8.39 13.06 21.78
N LEU A 49 7.24 12.49 21.40
CA LEU A 49 7.15 11.34 20.50
C LEU A 49 7.32 11.79 19.04
N THR A 50 6.68 12.90 18.67
CA THR A 50 6.73 13.47 17.32
C THR A 50 8.07 14.12 17.00
N GLY A 51 8.80 14.64 18.00
CA GLY A 51 10.15 15.19 17.81
C GLY A 51 11.17 14.15 17.34
N ARG A 52 11.04 12.90 17.79
CA ARG A 52 11.86 11.78 17.27
C ARG A 52 11.49 11.43 15.83
N ALA A 53 10.20 11.39 15.51
CA ALA A 53 9.74 11.17 14.14
C ALA A 53 10.23 12.29 13.21
N ALA A 54 10.14 13.56 13.64
CA ALA A 54 10.63 14.72 12.92
C ALA A 54 12.13 14.60 12.61
N ALA A 55 12.97 14.27 13.61
CA ALA A 55 14.41 14.09 13.40
C ALA A 55 14.74 12.98 12.39
N VAL A 56 13.98 11.87 12.40
CA VAL A 56 14.16 10.77 11.44
C VAL A 56 13.72 11.18 10.03
N ILE A 57 12.63 11.95 9.91
CA ILE A 57 12.13 12.46 8.64
C ILE A 57 13.14 13.46 8.02
N GLU A 58 13.69 14.38 8.81
CA GLU A 58 14.69 15.37 8.38
C GLU A 58 15.99 14.77 7.89
N ARG A 59 16.39 13.60 8.43
CA ARG A 59 17.56 12.87 7.95
C ARG A 59 17.45 12.54 6.45
N ALA A 60 16.22 12.49 5.90
CA ALA A 60 15.92 12.18 4.50
C ALA A 60 16.56 10.87 4.00
N ALA A 61 16.86 9.95 4.93
CA ALA A 61 17.24 8.59 4.62
C ALA A 61 15.96 7.78 4.45
N TYR A 62 15.61 7.45 3.22
CA TYR A 62 14.39 6.72 2.85
C TYR A 62 14.50 5.22 3.18
N ASP A 63 14.60 4.92 4.47
CA ASP A 63 14.76 3.58 5.04
C ASP A 63 13.55 3.19 5.93
N ASP A 64 13.64 2.02 6.58
CA ASP A 64 12.60 1.53 7.50
C ASP A 64 12.29 2.50 8.65
N ALA A 65 13.30 3.24 9.13
CA ALA A 65 13.08 4.20 10.20
C ALA A 65 12.25 5.38 9.70
N HIS A 66 12.49 5.86 8.48
CA HIS A 66 11.66 6.89 7.86
C HIS A 66 10.21 6.44 7.70
N LEU A 67 9.97 5.20 7.25
CA LEU A 67 8.63 4.65 7.14
C LEU A 67 7.90 4.59 8.49
N ARG A 68 8.61 4.18 9.55
CA ARG A 68 8.05 4.15 10.91
C ARG A 68 7.75 5.55 11.42
N ALA A 69 8.61 6.52 11.12
CA ALA A 69 8.39 7.93 11.48
C ALA A 69 7.16 8.51 10.77
N VAL A 70 7.01 8.28 9.47
CA VAL A 70 5.80 8.64 8.71
C VAL A 70 4.57 7.94 9.30
N GLY A 71 4.68 6.65 9.60
CA GLY A 71 3.61 5.89 10.24
C GLY A 71 3.16 6.43 11.59
N ALA A 72 4.11 6.87 12.41
CA ALA A 72 3.82 7.52 13.68
C ALA A 72 3.10 8.85 13.46
N ALA A 73 3.60 9.69 12.54
CA ALA A 73 2.96 10.96 12.19
C ALA A 73 1.51 10.77 11.71
N LEU A 74 1.26 9.80 10.82
CA LEU A 74 -0.09 9.49 10.34
C LEU A 74 -1.02 9.02 11.46
N ARG A 75 -0.56 8.17 12.38
CA ARG A 75 -1.39 7.70 13.51
C ARG A 75 -1.77 8.83 14.48
N LEU A 76 -0.92 9.84 14.59
CA LEU A 76 -1.14 10.99 15.46
C LEU A 76 -2.00 12.06 14.79
N ALA A 77 -2.21 11.97 13.48
CA ALA A 77 -3.17 12.80 12.77
C ALA A 77 -4.59 12.39 13.19
N GLY A 78 -5.16 13.15 14.12
CA GLY A 78 -6.52 12.96 14.61
C GLY A 78 -7.56 13.46 13.62
N ASP A 79 -8.67 12.73 13.50
CA ASP A 79 -9.86 13.14 12.77
C ASP A 79 -11.08 12.47 13.42
N PRO A 80 -12.24 13.16 13.53
CA PRO A 80 -13.43 12.57 14.15
C PRO A 80 -14.09 11.51 13.28
N ALA A 81 -13.87 11.51 11.97
CA ALA A 81 -14.49 10.60 11.02
C ALA A 81 -13.61 9.39 10.71
N LEU A 82 -12.28 9.54 10.81
CA LEU A 82 -11.30 8.53 10.40
C LEU A 82 -10.23 8.27 11.45
N ARG A 83 -9.79 7.01 11.53
CA ARG A 83 -8.60 6.61 12.28
C ARG A 83 -7.56 6.10 11.31
N LEU A 84 -6.42 6.77 11.26
CA LEU A 84 -5.29 6.34 10.46
C LEU A 84 -4.47 5.32 11.25
N THR A 85 -4.18 4.20 10.59
CA THR A 85 -3.16 3.28 11.07
C THR A 85 -2.07 3.15 10.02
N LEU A 86 -0.94 2.59 10.42
CA LEU A 86 0.19 2.45 9.50
C LEU A 86 -0.17 1.61 8.26
N ASP A 87 -1.04 0.61 8.45
CA ASP A 87 -1.43 -0.34 7.40
C ASP A 87 -2.88 -0.15 6.94
N GLY A 88 -3.61 0.77 7.57
CA GLY A 88 -5.06 0.85 7.55
C GLY A 88 -5.59 2.27 7.42
N LEU A 89 -6.87 2.33 7.06
CA LEU A 89 -7.74 3.42 7.38
C LEU A 89 -8.99 2.75 7.94
N GLU A 90 -9.41 3.19 9.10
CA GLU A 90 -10.64 2.75 9.75
C GLU A 90 -11.59 3.92 9.80
N LEU A 91 -12.88 3.67 9.56
CA LEU A 91 -13.90 4.67 9.85
C LEU A 91 -14.04 4.72 11.38
N ALA A 92 -14.20 5.92 11.93
CA ALA A 92 -14.47 6.06 13.37
C ALA A 92 -15.79 5.37 13.76
N GLU A 93 -16.76 5.36 12.84
CA GLU A 93 -18.06 4.70 12.95
C GLU A 93 -18.39 4.00 11.63
N GLY A 94 -18.99 2.81 11.72
CA GLY A 94 -19.46 2.06 10.55
C GLY A 94 -18.36 1.26 9.82
N SER A 95 -18.59 0.96 8.55
CA SER A 95 -17.74 0.07 7.74
C SER A 95 -17.40 0.63 6.37
N THR A 96 -16.18 0.37 5.88
CA THR A 96 -15.78 0.69 4.49
C THR A 96 -16.47 -0.20 3.44
N GLN A 97 -17.30 -1.15 3.88
CA GLN A 97 -18.17 -1.97 3.04
C GLN A 97 -19.60 -1.42 2.91
N SER A 98 -19.93 -0.32 3.61
CA SER A 98 -21.20 0.39 3.53
C SER A 98 -20.95 1.74 2.83
N SER A 99 -21.59 1.97 1.68
CA SER A 99 -21.49 3.25 0.98
C SER A 99 -21.97 4.40 1.85
N ARG A 100 -23.06 4.20 2.60
CA ARG A 100 -23.62 5.15 3.56
C ARG A 100 -22.59 5.58 4.59
N ASP A 101 -21.86 4.64 5.18
CA ASP A 101 -20.88 4.93 6.23
C ASP A 101 -19.65 5.65 5.64
N VAL A 102 -19.22 5.23 4.45
CA VAL A 102 -18.13 5.89 3.71
C VAL A 102 -18.51 7.33 3.35
N LEU A 103 -19.74 7.57 2.88
CA LEU A 103 -20.25 8.91 2.57
C LEU A 103 -20.35 9.78 3.82
N ALA A 104 -20.84 9.23 4.93
CA ALA A 104 -20.89 9.93 6.20
C ALA A 104 -19.48 10.30 6.71
N ALA A 105 -18.50 9.41 6.53
CA ALA A 105 -17.11 9.71 6.84
C ALA A 105 -16.51 10.77 5.90
N ALA A 106 -16.77 10.67 4.59
CA ALA A 106 -16.35 11.65 3.59
C ALA A 106 -16.92 13.06 3.88
N ALA A 107 -18.13 13.12 4.44
CA ALA A 107 -18.78 14.38 4.80
C ALA A 107 -18.20 15.04 6.05
N ARG A 108 -17.77 14.25 7.03
CA ARG A 108 -17.28 14.73 8.33
C ARG A 108 -15.77 14.89 8.41
N CYS A 109 -15.01 14.27 7.51
CA CYS A 109 -13.56 14.26 7.58
C CYS A 109 -12.98 15.64 7.25
N GLU A 110 -12.19 16.17 8.17
CA GLU A 110 -11.45 17.43 8.00
C GLU A 110 -10.01 17.16 7.56
N LEU A 111 -9.50 15.97 7.85
CA LEU A 111 -8.10 15.61 7.64
C LEU A 111 -7.62 15.83 6.21
N PHE A 112 -8.43 15.52 5.20
CA PHE A 112 -8.06 15.68 3.80
C PHE A 112 -8.77 16.86 3.09
N ARG A 113 -9.43 17.73 3.85
CA ARG A 113 -10.12 18.89 3.27
C ARG A 113 -9.20 19.80 2.46
N PRO A 114 -7.98 20.14 2.91
CA PRO A 114 -7.05 20.95 2.12
C PRO A 114 -6.73 20.34 0.75
N GLU A 115 -6.62 19.02 0.68
CA GLU A 115 -6.36 18.30 -0.57
C GLU A 115 -7.57 18.29 -1.51
N VAL A 116 -8.79 18.24 -0.97
CA VAL A 116 -10.01 18.38 -1.76
C VAL A 116 -10.12 19.79 -2.33
N ASP A 117 -9.85 20.82 -1.52
CA ASP A 117 -9.86 22.22 -1.96
C ASP A 117 -8.80 22.44 -3.07
N GLN A 118 -7.60 21.89 -2.89
CA GLN A 118 -6.55 21.91 -3.92
C GLN A 118 -6.99 21.25 -5.24
N ALA A 119 -7.76 20.15 -5.17
CA ALA A 119 -8.28 19.48 -6.35
C ALA A 119 -9.31 20.33 -7.10
N VAL A 120 -10.19 21.02 -6.37
CA VAL A 120 -11.19 21.94 -6.94
C VAL A 120 -10.49 23.08 -7.69
N GLU A 121 -9.52 23.73 -7.05
CA GLU A 121 -8.74 24.81 -7.66
C GLU A 121 -7.96 24.35 -8.91
N ALA A 122 -7.35 23.17 -8.85
CA ALA A 122 -6.62 22.60 -9.99
C ALA A 122 -7.55 22.19 -11.13
N ALA A 123 -8.71 21.61 -10.82
CA ALA A 123 -9.69 21.16 -11.81
C ALA A 123 -10.31 22.34 -12.55
N LYS A 124 -10.58 23.46 -11.86
CA LYS A 124 -11.37 24.59 -12.37
C LYS A 124 -12.73 24.09 -12.87
N GLU A 125 -12.97 24.10 -14.18
CA GLU A 125 -14.16 23.56 -14.86
C GLU A 125 -13.86 22.32 -15.72
N ARG A 126 -12.63 21.81 -15.71
CA ARG A 126 -12.21 20.65 -16.51
C ARG A 126 -12.81 19.35 -15.94
N ARG A 127 -12.99 18.36 -16.81
CA ARG A 127 -13.23 16.97 -16.38
C ARG A 127 -11.96 16.39 -15.77
N VAL A 128 -12.13 15.55 -14.76
CA VAL A 128 -11.00 14.92 -14.04
C VAL A 128 -11.15 13.40 -14.01
N HIS A 129 -10.01 12.72 -13.95
CA HIS A 129 -9.93 11.29 -13.68
C HIS A 129 -9.50 11.09 -12.23
N VAL A 130 -10.32 10.44 -11.41
CA VAL A 130 -10.00 10.14 -10.01
C VAL A 130 -9.60 8.67 -9.89
N VAL A 131 -8.36 8.42 -9.47
CA VAL A 131 -7.77 7.06 -9.40
C VAL A 131 -8.04 6.41 -8.06
N VAL A 132 -8.87 5.38 -8.03
CA VAL A 132 -9.21 4.61 -6.82
C VAL A 132 -8.72 3.18 -6.97
N ASP A 133 -7.59 2.88 -6.33
CA ASP A 133 -6.91 1.58 -6.34
C ASP A 133 -7.24 0.72 -5.11
N GLY A 134 -7.77 1.32 -4.04
CA GLY A 134 -8.04 0.60 -2.79
C GLY A 134 -9.08 1.28 -1.91
N GLU A 135 -9.72 0.47 -1.07
CA GLU A 135 -10.87 0.89 -0.26
C GLU A 135 -10.63 2.09 0.66
N ARG A 136 -9.39 2.26 1.13
CA ARG A 136 -8.99 3.38 1.98
C ARG A 136 -9.10 4.74 1.30
N GLN A 137 -9.07 4.76 -0.04
CA GLN A 137 -9.24 5.99 -0.80
C GLN A 137 -10.73 6.37 -0.93
N LEU A 138 -11.68 5.47 -0.63
CA LEU A 138 -13.10 5.72 -0.87
C LEU A 138 -13.63 6.97 -0.17
N PRO A 139 -13.34 7.24 1.13
CA PRO A 139 -13.82 8.47 1.76
C PRO A 139 -13.33 9.73 1.03
N ALA A 140 -12.06 9.79 0.66
CA ALA A 140 -11.50 10.93 -0.05
C ALA A 140 -11.98 11.01 -1.50
N ALA A 141 -12.13 9.87 -2.19
CA ALA A 141 -12.67 9.81 -3.54
C ALA A 141 -14.13 10.29 -3.59
N PHE A 142 -14.97 9.91 -2.61
CA PHE A 142 -16.35 10.37 -2.53
C PHE A 142 -16.42 11.87 -2.19
N ALA A 143 -15.53 12.36 -1.32
CA ALA A 143 -15.41 13.79 -1.05
C ALA A 143 -15.01 14.58 -2.31
N LEU A 144 -14.06 14.05 -3.12
CA LEU A 144 -13.67 14.64 -4.40
C LEU A 144 -14.82 14.65 -5.40
N VAL A 145 -15.55 13.54 -5.57
CA VAL A 145 -16.73 13.47 -6.46
C VAL A 145 -17.76 14.53 -6.06
N ARG A 146 -18.06 14.64 -4.77
CA ARG A 146 -19.00 15.63 -4.25
C ARG A 146 -18.52 17.08 -4.49
N ALA A 147 -17.25 17.36 -4.26
CA ALA A 147 -16.70 18.71 -4.39
C ALA A 147 -16.54 19.17 -5.85
N LEU A 148 -16.24 18.23 -6.76
CA LEU A 148 -16.00 18.53 -8.17
C LEU A 148 -17.26 18.47 -9.04
N GLY A 149 -18.32 17.81 -8.56
CA GLY A 149 -19.51 17.47 -9.34
C GLY A 149 -19.33 16.12 -10.04
N ALA A 150 -20.29 15.21 -9.86
CA ALA A 150 -20.19 13.84 -10.36
C ALA A 150 -20.07 13.79 -11.90
N GLU A 151 -20.82 14.64 -12.60
CA GLU A 151 -20.82 14.78 -14.06
C GLU A 151 -19.47 15.19 -14.68
N ARG A 152 -18.55 15.69 -13.83
CA ARG A 152 -17.20 16.10 -14.22
C ARG A 152 -16.13 15.07 -13.86
N VAL A 153 -16.50 13.99 -13.19
CA VAL A 153 -15.57 13.00 -12.68
C VAL A 153 -15.68 11.69 -13.44
N THR A 154 -14.54 11.19 -13.90
CA THR A 154 -14.36 9.80 -14.33
C THR A 154 -13.63 9.03 -13.25
N LEU A 155 -14.28 8.03 -12.67
CA LEU A 155 -13.66 7.13 -11.70
C LEU A 155 -12.92 6.02 -12.46
N CYS A 156 -11.66 5.81 -12.08
CA CYS A 156 -10.77 4.79 -12.65
C CYS A 156 -9.91 4.16 -11.54
N GLY A 157 -8.99 3.26 -11.89
CA GLY A 157 -8.15 2.55 -10.93
C GLY A 157 -8.64 1.14 -10.61
N ARG A 158 -7.80 0.40 -9.88
CA ARG A 158 -7.99 -1.04 -9.66
C ARG A 158 -9.28 -1.36 -8.92
N LEU A 159 -9.63 -0.61 -7.86
CA LEU A 159 -10.84 -0.83 -7.10
C LEU A 159 -12.08 -0.59 -7.97
N VAL A 160 -12.05 0.45 -8.80
CA VAL A 160 -13.16 0.76 -9.72
C VAL A 160 -13.35 -0.38 -10.71
N ALA A 161 -12.28 -0.87 -11.33
CA ALA A 161 -12.35 -2.00 -12.25
C ALA A 161 -12.92 -3.26 -11.59
N GLU A 162 -12.53 -3.56 -10.35
CA GLU A 162 -12.98 -4.73 -9.59
C GLU A 162 -14.44 -4.61 -9.08
N GLN A 163 -14.90 -3.38 -8.78
CA GLN A 163 -16.14 -3.14 -8.01
C GLN A 163 -17.14 -2.20 -8.70
N VAL A 164 -16.98 -1.91 -10.00
CA VAL A 164 -17.84 -0.96 -10.73
C VAL A 164 -19.34 -1.23 -10.57
N ALA A 165 -19.75 -2.51 -10.54
CA ALA A 165 -21.15 -2.88 -10.36
C ALA A 165 -21.72 -2.47 -9.00
N ALA A 166 -20.91 -2.55 -7.93
CA ALA A 166 -21.31 -2.10 -6.61
C ALA A 166 -21.33 -0.57 -6.53
N LEU A 167 -20.27 0.09 -7.04
CA LEU A 167 -20.13 1.55 -7.02
C LEU A 167 -21.24 2.25 -7.81
N ARG A 168 -21.69 1.70 -8.94
CA ARG A 168 -22.81 2.25 -9.73
C ARG A 168 -24.15 2.30 -9.00
N ARG A 169 -24.30 1.54 -7.91
CA ARG A 169 -25.54 1.55 -7.10
C ARG A 169 -25.56 2.65 -6.06
N VAL A 170 -24.46 3.37 -5.86
CA VAL A 170 -24.35 4.49 -4.92
C VAL A 170 -24.95 5.75 -5.58
N PRO A 171 -26.08 6.29 -5.08
CA PRO A 171 -26.76 7.42 -5.72
C PRO A 171 -25.89 8.68 -5.85
N GLU A 172 -25.01 8.94 -4.90
CA GLU A 172 -24.11 10.10 -4.88
C GLU A 172 -23.03 10.06 -5.96
N LEU A 173 -22.86 8.91 -6.62
CA LEU A 173 -21.99 8.73 -7.78
C LEU A 173 -22.78 8.79 -9.11
N ALA A 174 -24.09 9.06 -9.06
CA ALA A 174 -24.90 9.22 -10.26
C ALA A 174 -24.38 10.42 -11.06
N GLY A 175 -24.06 10.18 -12.34
CA GLY A 175 -23.46 11.16 -13.24
C GLY A 175 -21.95 10.99 -13.43
N ALA A 176 -21.25 10.29 -12.52
CA ALA A 176 -19.86 9.94 -12.72
C ALA A 176 -19.68 8.91 -13.84
N GLU A 177 -18.64 9.11 -14.64
CA GLU A 177 -18.20 8.14 -15.64
C GLU A 177 -17.27 7.09 -15.04
N TRP A 178 -17.17 5.95 -15.72
CA TRP A 178 -16.43 4.79 -15.24
C TRP A 178 -15.47 4.32 -16.31
N LEU A 179 -14.20 4.22 -15.95
CA LEU A 179 -13.18 3.69 -16.84
C LEU A 179 -12.53 2.47 -16.18
N SER A 180 -12.64 1.31 -16.84
CA SER A 180 -11.98 0.06 -16.44
C SER A 180 -10.49 0.07 -16.80
N TRP A 181 -9.82 1.16 -16.46
CA TRP A 181 -8.39 1.38 -16.64
C TRP A 181 -7.77 1.65 -15.28
N SER A 182 -6.61 1.04 -15.03
CA SER A 182 -5.78 1.34 -13.87
C SER A 182 -4.45 1.85 -14.39
N PRO A 183 -4.02 3.06 -14.02
CA PRO A 183 -2.73 3.58 -14.46
C PRO A 183 -1.58 2.74 -13.93
N GLU A 184 -0.48 2.72 -14.70
CA GLU A 184 0.74 2.06 -14.26
C GLU A 184 1.35 2.78 -13.05
N ARG A 185 1.94 1.99 -12.15
CA ARG A 185 2.60 2.48 -10.94
C ARG A 185 4.07 2.07 -10.96
N VAL A 186 4.92 2.99 -10.56
CA VAL A 186 6.34 2.74 -10.33
C VAL A 186 6.68 3.09 -8.88
N ILE A 187 7.72 2.45 -8.35
CA ILE A 187 8.30 2.88 -7.08
C ILE A 187 8.85 4.30 -7.28
N ARG A 188 8.72 5.20 -6.31
CA ARG A 188 9.38 6.51 -6.41
C ARG A 188 10.88 6.35 -6.25
N GLN A 189 11.66 7.03 -7.09
CA GLN A 189 13.12 6.93 -7.14
C GLN A 189 13.80 7.03 -5.77
N ARG A 190 13.34 7.95 -4.91
CA ARG A 190 13.88 8.15 -3.55
C ARG A 190 13.89 6.90 -2.66
N TRP A 191 13.05 5.90 -2.95
CA TRP A 191 12.96 4.65 -2.17
C TRP A 191 13.86 3.52 -2.66
N TYR A 192 14.46 3.63 -3.85
CA TYR A 192 15.30 2.55 -4.41
C TYR A 192 16.61 3.02 -5.03
N ALA A 193 16.78 4.32 -5.26
CA ALA A 193 17.99 4.90 -5.85
C ALA A 193 19.13 5.12 -4.83
N GLY A 194 19.10 4.45 -3.66
CA GLY A 194 20.14 4.51 -2.64
C GLY A 194 20.60 5.92 -2.34
N GLY A 195 19.82 6.67 -1.55
CA GLY A 195 19.99 8.11 -1.26
C GLY A 195 21.38 8.68 -1.54
N SER A 196 21.58 9.20 -2.76
CA SER A 196 22.71 10.08 -3.04
C SER A 196 22.57 11.27 -2.10
N ARG A 197 23.49 11.36 -1.13
CA ARG A 197 23.63 12.46 -0.17
C ARG A 197 24.09 13.72 -0.91
N THR A 198 23.25 14.28 -1.78
CA THR A 198 23.50 15.60 -2.37
C THR A 198 22.24 16.18 -2.97
N THR A 199 21.49 16.92 -2.16
CA THR A 199 21.09 18.29 -2.50
C THR A 199 20.87 19.04 -1.19
N ALA A 200 21.76 19.99 -0.92
CA ALA A 200 21.55 21.00 0.10
C ALA A 200 20.26 21.77 -0.24
N HIS A 201 19.24 21.64 0.62
CA HIS A 201 18.17 22.63 0.66
C HIS A 201 18.76 23.91 1.23
N GLN A 202 19.08 24.88 0.37
CA GLN A 202 19.13 26.27 0.79
C GLN A 202 17.71 26.71 1.13
N VAL A 203 17.51 26.97 2.42
CA VAL A 203 16.35 27.65 2.97
C VAL A 203 16.42 29.12 2.57
N THR A 204 15.45 29.59 1.80
CA THR A 204 14.95 30.97 1.84
C THR A 204 13.45 30.95 1.48
N GLY A 205 12.58 31.27 2.44
CA GLY A 205 11.13 31.43 2.22
C GLY A 205 10.77 32.79 1.60
N PRO A 206 9.52 33.28 1.71
CA PRO A 206 8.25 32.56 1.78
C PRO A 206 7.33 32.86 0.57
N ALA A 207 6.29 32.03 0.41
CA ALA A 207 5.08 32.20 -0.42
C ALA A 207 5.23 32.14 -1.97
N ALA A 208 4.33 31.34 -2.56
CA ALA A 208 4.02 31.21 -3.99
C ALA A 208 5.07 30.53 -4.89
N ALA A 209 5.11 29.20 -4.87
CA ALA A 209 5.50 28.41 -6.04
C ALA A 209 4.75 27.08 -6.05
N VAL A 210 3.72 27.03 -6.89
CA VAL A 210 2.89 25.85 -7.16
C VAL A 210 3.76 24.77 -7.81
N ASN A 211 3.64 23.54 -7.31
CA ASN A 211 4.22 22.33 -7.90
C ASN A 211 3.83 22.20 -9.38
N ARG A 212 4.73 22.65 -10.26
CA ARG A 212 4.67 22.44 -11.70
C ARG A 212 6.02 21.89 -12.11
N VAL A 213 6.10 20.57 -12.29
CA VAL A 213 7.32 19.93 -12.80
C VAL A 213 7.39 20.22 -14.30
N VAL A 214 8.14 21.27 -14.67
CA VAL A 214 8.64 21.46 -16.03
C VAL A 214 10.10 21.02 -16.00
N GLY A 215 10.45 20.04 -16.84
CA GLY A 215 11.78 19.43 -16.84
C GLY A 215 12.90 20.44 -17.07
N ALA A 216 13.94 20.37 -16.23
CA ALA A 216 15.21 21.05 -16.43
C ALA A 216 16.37 20.18 -15.92
N ALA A 217 17.50 20.26 -16.64
CA ALA A 217 18.58 19.28 -16.68
C ALA A 217 19.52 19.24 -15.46
N VAL A 218 20.06 18.04 -15.19
CA VAL A 218 21.05 17.73 -14.14
C VAL A 218 22.49 17.83 -14.71
N PRO A 219 23.50 18.32 -13.96
CA PRO A 219 24.88 18.47 -14.44
C PRO A 219 25.60 17.16 -14.77
N ALA A 220 26.41 17.20 -15.82
CA ALA A 220 26.84 16.08 -16.65
C ALA A 220 28.13 15.32 -16.23
N HIS A 221 28.39 15.07 -14.94
CA HIS A 221 29.59 14.28 -14.55
C HIS A 221 29.35 13.09 -13.61
N TRP A 222 28.10 12.72 -13.33
CA TRP A 222 27.71 11.44 -12.74
C TRP A 222 26.79 10.68 -13.70
N ALA A 223 27.35 10.23 -14.82
CA ALA A 223 26.65 9.41 -15.80
C ALA A 223 26.82 7.91 -15.48
N ALA A 224 26.09 7.42 -14.48
CA ALA A 224 25.52 6.08 -14.57
C ALA A 224 24.12 6.25 -15.17
N GLY A 225 23.76 5.44 -16.18
CA GLY A 225 22.55 5.65 -17.00
C GLY A 225 21.26 5.84 -16.19
N PRO A 226 20.16 6.34 -16.81
CA PRO A 226 18.91 6.61 -16.10
C PRO A 226 18.49 5.35 -15.32
N ALA A 227 18.36 5.47 -14.00
CA ALA A 227 17.90 4.39 -13.16
C ALA A 227 16.56 3.88 -13.72
N VAL A 228 16.54 2.64 -14.21
CA VAL A 228 15.37 2.07 -14.87
C VAL A 228 14.24 2.01 -13.84
N ALA A 229 13.10 2.63 -14.15
CA ALA A 229 11.96 2.68 -13.26
C ALA A 229 11.52 1.26 -12.87
N VAL A 230 11.38 1.01 -11.56
CA VAL A 230 10.93 -0.27 -11.04
C VAL A 230 9.39 -0.27 -11.01
N ARG A 231 8.76 -1.11 -11.85
CA ARG A 231 7.30 -1.23 -11.88
C ARG A 231 6.77 -1.86 -10.60
N TRP A 232 5.70 -1.30 -10.05
CA TRP A 232 5.02 -1.81 -8.86
C TRP A 232 3.83 -2.68 -9.26
N VAL A 233 3.84 -3.95 -8.85
CA VAL A 233 2.85 -4.98 -9.25
C VAL A 233 2.05 -5.43 -8.04
N THR A 234 0.73 -5.32 -8.09
CA THR A 234 -0.16 -5.73 -6.98
C THR A 234 -1.45 -6.38 -7.47
N GLY A 235 -2.19 -7.02 -6.56
CA GLY A 235 -3.55 -7.48 -6.84
C GLY A 235 -3.64 -8.39 -8.06
N VAL A 236 -4.30 -7.90 -9.12
CA VAL A 236 -4.46 -8.61 -10.40
C VAL A 236 -3.50 -8.21 -11.51
N ASP A 237 -2.49 -7.40 -11.22
CA ASP A 237 -1.50 -6.92 -12.18
C ASP A 237 -0.50 -8.00 -12.59
N VAL A 238 -0.10 -7.99 -13.86
CA VAL A 238 0.97 -8.85 -14.37
C VAL A 238 2.33 -8.12 -14.33
N PRO A 239 3.44 -8.85 -14.11
CA PRO A 239 4.77 -8.28 -14.28
C PRO A 239 4.96 -7.73 -15.70
N PRO A 240 5.78 -6.69 -15.86
CA PRO A 240 6.03 -6.14 -17.18
C PRO A 240 6.81 -7.15 -18.05
N VAL A 241 6.55 -7.11 -19.35
CA VAL A 241 7.25 -7.95 -20.35
C VAL A 241 8.76 -7.71 -20.35
N SER A 242 9.19 -6.51 -19.95
CA SER A 242 10.59 -6.10 -19.88
C SER A 242 10.83 -5.18 -18.69
N GLY A 243 12.09 -5.08 -18.26
CA GLY A 243 12.50 -4.19 -17.19
C GLY A 243 12.27 -4.74 -15.78
N PRO A 244 12.77 -4.02 -14.76
CA PRO A 244 12.66 -4.42 -13.36
C PRO A 244 11.25 -4.20 -12.83
N TRP A 245 10.85 -5.06 -11.90
CA TRP A 245 9.59 -4.89 -11.16
C TRP A 245 9.75 -5.34 -9.71
N ALA A 246 8.88 -4.84 -8.85
CA ALA A 246 8.69 -5.34 -7.50
C ALA A 246 7.19 -5.46 -7.22
N GLY A 247 6.80 -6.23 -6.22
CA GLY A 247 5.38 -6.39 -5.97
C GLY A 247 5.01 -6.90 -4.59
N ARG A 248 3.72 -6.76 -4.30
CA ARG A 248 3.05 -7.37 -3.15
C ARG A 248 1.89 -8.21 -3.64
N LEU A 249 2.05 -9.52 -3.57
CA LEU A 249 1.23 -10.47 -4.31
C LEU A 249 0.94 -11.72 -3.48
N ASP A 250 -0.19 -12.35 -3.76
CA ASP A 250 -0.54 -13.66 -3.22
C ASP A 250 0.46 -14.74 -3.66
N ALA A 251 0.80 -15.68 -2.78
CA ALA A 251 1.78 -16.74 -3.08
C ALA A 251 1.42 -17.58 -4.30
N VAL A 252 0.15 -17.96 -4.43
CA VAL A 252 -0.32 -18.82 -5.54
C VAL A 252 -0.22 -18.06 -6.85
N ARG A 253 -0.52 -16.77 -6.83
CA ARG A 253 -0.35 -15.89 -7.99
C ARG A 253 1.10 -15.80 -8.44
N VAL A 254 2.05 -15.53 -7.53
CA VAL A 254 3.46 -15.38 -7.92
C VAL A 254 4.02 -16.70 -8.45
N ALA A 255 3.62 -17.84 -7.86
CA ALA A 255 4.03 -19.16 -8.31
C ALA A 255 3.58 -19.48 -9.75
N ALA A 256 2.58 -18.78 -10.28
CA ALA A 256 2.11 -18.92 -11.65
C ALA A 256 2.85 -18.03 -12.67
N PHE A 257 3.75 -17.14 -12.22
CA PHE A 257 4.48 -16.27 -13.13
C PHE A 257 5.57 -17.01 -13.93
N PRO A 258 5.85 -16.55 -15.16
CA PRO A 258 7.00 -17.03 -15.93
C PRO A 258 8.33 -16.83 -15.19
N LEU A 259 9.26 -17.78 -15.35
CA LEU A 259 10.56 -17.73 -14.67
C LEU A 259 11.39 -16.50 -15.10
N ASP A 260 11.31 -16.10 -16.37
CA ASP A 260 12.00 -14.92 -16.88
C ASP A 260 11.47 -13.63 -16.22
N ALA A 261 10.17 -13.57 -15.91
CA ALA A 261 9.61 -12.47 -15.15
C ALA A 261 10.15 -12.45 -13.72
N LEU A 262 10.19 -13.60 -13.04
CA LEU A 262 10.76 -13.71 -11.69
C LEU A 262 12.25 -13.31 -11.64
N ALA A 263 13.03 -13.64 -12.67
CA ALA A 263 14.45 -13.28 -12.78
C ALA A 263 14.69 -11.76 -12.85
N ARG A 264 13.67 -10.97 -13.19
CA ARG A 264 13.71 -9.49 -13.22
C ARG A 264 13.16 -8.84 -11.95
N CYS A 265 12.70 -9.65 -11.00
CA CYS A 265 12.17 -9.17 -9.73
C CYS A 265 13.28 -8.46 -8.94
N ARG A 266 12.99 -7.25 -8.46
CA ARG A 266 13.88 -6.46 -7.60
C ARG A 266 13.56 -6.62 -6.13
N GLY A 267 12.35 -7.03 -5.81
CA GLY A 267 12.00 -7.62 -4.54
C GLY A 267 10.50 -7.86 -4.45
N LEU A 268 10.11 -8.64 -3.44
CA LEU A 268 8.78 -9.24 -3.39
C LEU A 268 8.28 -9.37 -1.97
N THR A 269 7.05 -8.93 -1.73
CA THR A 269 6.27 -9.31 -0.56
C THR A 269 5.23 -10.34 -0.97
N ILE A 270 5.33 -11.53 -0.41
CA ILE A 270 4.44 -12.65 -0.68
C ILE A 270 3.41 -12.74 0.45
N ILE A 271 2.13 -12.69 0.09
CA ILE A 271 1.05 -12.85 1.06
C ILE A 271 0.71 -14.33 1.17
N VAL A 272 0.75 -14.85 2.39
CA VAL A 272 0.48 -16.25 2.74
C VAL A 272 -0.47 -16.33 3.92
N THR A 273 -1.18 -17.44 4.09
CA THR A 273 -1.96 -17.75 5.31
C THR A 273 -1.25 -18.75 6.22
N ARG A 274 -0.28 -19.49 5.68
CA ARG A 274 0.51 -20.52 6.37
C ARG A 274 1.84 -20.74 5.65
N ILE A 275 2.88 -21.06 6.39
CA ILE A 275 4.16 -21.57 5.88
C ILE A 275 4.59 -22.79 6.69
N ASP A 276 5.02 -23.84 6.00
CA ASP A 276 5.57 -25.05 6.60
C ASP A 276 7.09 -25.13 6.40
N PHE A 277 7.77 -25.93 7.23
CA PHE A 277 9.23 -26.14 7.22
C PHE A 277 9.80 -26.62 5.86
N LEU A 278 8.96 -27.18 4.98
CA LEU A 278 9.36 -27.59 3.62
C LEU A 278 9.32 -26.45 2.59
N ALA A 279 9.05 -25.22 3.02
CA ALA A 279 8.75 -24.08 2.16
C ALA A 279 7.48 -24.30 1.30
N ALA A 280 6.57 -25.14 1.79
CA ALA A 280 5.21 -25.19 1.30
C ALA A 280 4.45 -24.01 1.93
N VAL A 281 3.82 -23.18 1.10
CA VAL A 281 3.08 -22.00 1.56
C VAL A 281 1.66 -22.05 1.05
N THR A 282 0.70 -21.69 1.90
CA THR A 282 -0.71 -21.59 1.52
C THR A 282 -1.05 -20.15 1.18
N GLY A 283 -1.60 -19.93 -0.02
CA GLY A 283 -2.07 -18.62 -0.47
C GLY A 283 -3.44 -18.24 0.09
N LEU A 284 -3.92 -17.07 -0.30
CA LEU A 284 -5.19 -16.49 0.16
C LEU A 284 -6.44 -17.26 -0.30
N ASN A 285 -6.30 -18.17 -1.26
CA ASN A 285 -7.36 -19.07 -1.73
C ASN A 285 -7.25 -20.49 -1.13
N GLY A 286 -6.38 -20.70 -0.14
CA GLY A 286 -6.19 -22.00 0.49
C GLY A 286 -5.38 -23.00 -0.34
N MET A 287 -4.90 -22.63 -1.53
CA MET A 287 -4.03 -23.49 -2.33
C MET A 287 -2.59 -23.42 -1.83
N THR A 288 -1.94 -24.58 -1.75
CA THR A 288 -0.54 -24.69 -1.35
C THR A 288 0.38 -24.66 -2.58
N VAL A 289 1.46 -23.89 -2.50
CA VAL A 289 2.51 -23.83 -3.53
C VAL A 289 3.89 -24.03 -2.90
N ASN A 290 4.83 -24.53 -3.71
CA ASN A 290 6.22 -24.73 -3.29
C ASN A 290 7.03 -23.46 -3.55
N LEU A 291 7.45 -22.80 -2.47
CA LEU A 291 8.19 -21.55 -2.51
C LEU A 291 9.62 -21.74 -3.03
N ARG A 292 10.22 -22.94 -2.93
CA ARG A 292 11.60 -23.18 -3.38
C ARG A 292 11.79 -22.90 -4.87
N ARG A 293 10.81 -23.28 -5.69
CA ARG A 293 10.83 -23.01 -7.13
C ARG A 293 10.83 -21.51 -7.43
N LEU A 294 10.03 -20.76 -6.68
CA LEU A 294 9.93 -19.31 -6.81
C LEU A 294 11.25 -18.65 -6.39
N LEU A 295 11.79 -19.02 -5.22
CA LEU A 295 13.03 -18.45 -4.70
C LEU A 295 14.25 -18.76 -5.58
N ALA A 296 14.28 -19.93 -6.21
CA ALA A 296 15.34 -20.29 -7.15
C ALA A 296 15.33 -19.44 -8.44
N ALA A 297 14.19 -18.83 -8.78
CA ALA A 297 14.04 -17.99 -9.97
C ALA A 297 14.23 -16.50 -9.69
N ILE A 298 14.15 -16.06 -8.43
CA ILE A 298 14.34 -14.67 -8.03
C ILE A 298 15.84 -14.41 -7.79
N PRO A 299 16.39 -13.26 -8.21
CA PRO A 299 17.77 -12.92 -7.93
C PRO A 299 18.09 -12.96 -6.43
N VAL A 300 19.22 -13.55 -6.05
CA VAL A 300 19.64 -13.69 -4.62
C VAL A 300 19.69 -12.34 -3.89
N ALA A 301 20.02 -11.26 -4.61
CA ALA A 301 20.08 -9.91 -4.05
C ALA A 301 18.69 -9.27 -3.86
N ALA A 302 17.63 -9.81 -4.46
CA ALA A 302 16.29 -9.26 -4.36
C ALA A 302 15.65 -9.69 -3.02
N PRO A 303 15.32 -8.76 -2.13
CA PRO A 303 14.66 -9.09 -0.86
C PRO A 303 13.30 -9.76 -1.09
N VAL A 304 13.08 -10.89 -0.41
CA VAL A 304 11.79 -11.58 -0.36
C VAL A 304 11.27 -11.59 1.08
N THR A 305 10.05 -11.10 1.26
CA THR A 305 9.38 -11.04 2.55
C THR A 305 8.03 -11.75 2.48
N CYS A 306 7.56 -12.25 3.62
CA CYS A 306 6.24 -12.85 3.76
C CYS A 306 5.34 -11.98 4.64
N GLU A 307 4.14 -11.68 4.16
CA GLU A 307 3.07 -11.12 4.99
C GLU A 307 2.09 -12.23 5.34
N LEU A 308 1.91 -12.49 6.64
CA LEU A 308 1.01 -13.53 7.11
C LEU A 308 -0.40 -12.95 7.32
N ALA A 309 -1.37 -13.53 6.62
CA ALA A 309 -2.80 -13.25 6.77
C ALA A 309 -3.40 -14.19 7.82
N VAL A 310 -3.68 -13.64 8.99
CA VAL A 310 -4.11 -14.34 10.21
C VAL A 310 -5.62 -14.53 10.22
N GLY A 311 -6.08 -15.74 10.54
CA GLY A 311 -7.50 -16.08 10.64
C GLY A 311 -8.12 -16.59 9.36
N ALA A 312 -7.32 -17.22 8.49
CA ALA A 312 -7.85 -17.88 7.32
C ALA A 312 -8.64 -19.17 7.70
N PRO A 313 -9.56 -19.65 6.85
CA PRO A 313 -10.38 -20.82 7.16
C PRO A 313 -9.54 -22.07 7.49
N GLY A 314 -9.82 -22.71 8.63
CA GLY A 314 -9.08 -23.90 9.08
C GLY A 314 -7.66 -23.61 9.56
N ILE A 315 -7.34 -22.36 9.88
CA ILE A 315 -6.04 -21.95 10.42
C ILE A 315 -6.25 -21.35 11.81
N ASP A 316 -5.84 -22.11 12.83
CA ASP A 316 -5.92 -21.70 14.22
C ASP A 316 -4.71 -20.86 14.66
N ALA A 317 -4.70 -20.46 15.94
CA ALA A 317 -3.61 -19.67 16.51
C ALA A 317 -2.28 -20.44 16.63
N GLY A 318 -2.33 -21.77 16.79
CA GLY A 318 -1.15 -22.64 16.88
C GLY A 318 -0.40 -22.69 15.55
N VAL A 319 -1.13 -22.95 14.45
CA VAL A 319 -0.57 -22.93 13.08
C VAL A 319 0.02 -21.57 12.72
N VAL A 320 -0.62 -20.48 13.16
CA VAL A 320 -0.07 -19.12 13.00
C VAL A 320 1.22 -18.94 13.81
N GLY A 321 1.26 -19.43 15.05
CA GLY A 321 2.46 -19.40 15.89
C GLY A 321 3.64 -20.11 15.24
N GLU A 322 3.44 -21.36 14.79
CA GLU A 322 4.46 -22.14 14.09
C GLU A 322 4.94 -21.43 12.80
N SER A 323 4.00 -20.89 12.02
CA SER A 323 4.35 -20.12 10.81
C SER A 323 5.20 -18.90 11.12
N LEU A 324 4.94 -18.23 12.25
CA LEU A 324 5.68 -17.03 12.66
C LEU A 324 7.05 -17.35 13.22
N GLU A 325 7.17 -18.43 14.00
CA GLU A 325 8.47 -18.92 14.48
C GLU A 325 9.37 -19.30 13.30
N LEU A 326 8.82 -20.04 12.33
CA LEU A 326 9.54 -20.36 11.10
C LEU A 326 9.99 -19.10 10.34
N LEU A 327 9.14 -18.07 10.23
CA LEU A 327 9.51 -16.83 9.52
C LEU A 327 10.44 -15.90 10.34
N ALA A 328 10.44 -16.00 11.67
CA ALA A 328 11.30 -15.21 12.54
C ALA A 328 12.77 -15.62 12.40
N ASP A 329 13.02 -16.91 12.21
CA ASP A 329 14.37 -17.46 12.00
C ASP A 329 14.93 -17.16 10.59
N GLY A 330 14.10 -16.63 9.68
CA GLY A 330 14.47 -16.30 8.30
C GLY A 330 15.03 -17.46 7.43
N PRO A 331 14.68 -18.74 7.64
CA PRO A 331 15.23 -19.85 6.89
C PRO A 331 14.89 -19.72 5.40
N GLY A 332 15.85 -20.03 4.53
CA GLY A 332 15.65 -19.97 3.08
C GLY A 332 15.60 -18.54 2.51
N GLY A 333 16.03 -17.52 3.26
CA GLY A 333 16.15 -16.14 2.77
C GLY A 333 14.84 -15.35 2.76
N VAL A 334 13.78 -15.88 3.38
CA VAL A 334 12.47 -15.24 3.46
C VAL A 334 12.23 -14.73 4.87
N ARG A 335 11.96 -13.44 5.01
CA ARG A 335 11.71 -12.80 6.31
C ARG A 335 10.24 -12.48 6.52
N LEU A 336 9.79 -12.44 7.76
CA LEU A 336 8.49 -11.86 8.07
C LEU A 336 8.47 -10.36 7.75
N GLY A 337 7.60 -9.97 6.82
CA GLY A 337 7.36 -8.59 6.40
C GLY A 337 6.11 -7.95 7.02
N GLY A 338 5.22 -8.74 7.62
CA GLY A 338 4.05 -8.17 8.30
C GLY A 338 2.97 -9.18 8.69
N LEU A 339 2.01 -8.68 9.46
CA LEU A 339 0.82 -9.38 9.91
C LEU A 339 -0.42 -8.58 9.53
N ARG A 340 -1.43 -9.27 9.00
CA ARG A 340 -2.75 -8.67 8.73
C ARG A 340 -3.89 -9.65 9.04
N PRO A 341 -5.10 -9.15 9.31
CA PRO A 341 -6.28 -10.01 9.29
C PRO A 341 -6.50 -10.61 7.90
N TYR A 342 -6.84 -11.88 7.84
CA TYR A 342 -7.32 -12.52 6.63
C TYR A 342 -8.69 -11.94 6.25
N ARG A 343 -8.92 -11.76 4.95
CA ARG A 343 -10.18 -11.28 4.40
C ARG A 343 -10.52 -12.11 3.16
N MET A 344 -11.57 -12.93 3.24
CA MET A 344 -12.02 -13.76 2.12
C MET A 344 -12.74 -12.90 1.10
N GLY A 345 -12.19 -12.74 -0.11
CA GLY A 345 -12.88 -12.01 -1.18
C GLY A 345 -14.19 -12.72 -1.58
N ILE A 346 -15.25 -11.97 -1.91
CA ILE A 346 -16.59 -12.52 -2.26
C ILE A 346 -16.53 -13.69 -3.27
N ARG A 347 -15.60 -13.64 -4.21
CA ARG A 347 -15.47 -14.61 -5.30
C ARG A 347 -14.35 -15.65 -5.08
N THR A 348 -13.67 -15.60 -3.93
CA THR A 348 -12.52 -16.45 -3.63
C THR A 348 -12.99 -17.80 -3.13
N VAL A 349 -12.64 -18.88 -3.83
CA VAL A 349 -12.86 -20.25 -3.35
C VAL A 349 -11.76 -20.58 -2.35
N TRP A 350 -12.09 -21.28 -1.26
CA TRP A 350 -11.11 -21.76 -0.29
C TRP A 350 -10.89 -23.26 -0.47
N ALA A 351 -9.70 -23.66 -0.92
CA ALA A 351 -9.33 -25.07 -1.10
C ALA A 351 -10.40 -25.90 -1.86
N GLY A 352 -11.09 -25.29 -2.84
CA GLY A 352 -12.16 -25.94 -3.61
C GLY A 352 -13.57 -25.93 -2.97
N HIS A 353 -13.73 -25.48 -1.73
CA HIS A 353 -15.00 -25.48 -1.00
C HIS A 353 -15.57 -24.07 -0.75
N SER A 354 -16.90 -23.95 -0.66
CA SER A 354 -17.61 -22.69 -0.39
C SER A 354 -18.05 -22.64 1.07
N VAL A 355 -17.26 -21.99 1.90
CA VAL A 355 -17.58 -21.72 3.31
C VAL A 355 -17.92 -20.23 3.41
N ARG A 356 -19.18 -19.84 3.19
CA ARG A 356 -19.52 -18.42 2.95
C ARG A 356 -20.85 -18.04 3.56
N PHE A 357 -20.91 -16.88 4.21
CA PHE A 357 -22.16 -16.21 4.55
C PHE A 357 -22.51 -15.14 3.52
N PRO A 358 -23.82 -14.85 3.34
CA PRO A 358 -24.23 -13.69 2.56
C PRO A 358 -23.66 -12.39 3.19
N PRO A 359 -23.41 -11.34 2.38
CA PRO A 359 -23.06 -10.03 2.89
C PRO A 359 -24.06 -9.54 3.95
N ARG A 360 -23.56 -8.87 5.00
CA ARG A 360 -24.42 -8.23 6.00
C ARG A 360 -25.34 -7.20 5.33
N ALA A 361 -26.57 -7.08 5.82
CA ALA A 361 -27.50 -6.06 5.36
C ALA A 361 -26.88 -4.66 5.50
N GLY A 362 -27.02 -3.82 4.47
CA GLY A 362 -26.41 -2.49 4.43
C GLY A 362 -24.95 -2.43 3.96
N HIS A 363 -24.27 -3.58 3.77
CA HIS A 363 -22.93 -3.61 3.18
C HIS A 363 -23.01 -3.72 1.64
N ASP A 364 -23.42 -2.66 0.96
CA ASP A 364 -23.59 -2.59 -0.49
C ASP A 364 -22.27 -2.47 -1.29
N LEU A 365 -21.17 -2.13 -0.61
CA LEU A 365 -19.79 -2.14 -1.11
C LEU A 365 -18.99 -3.34 -0.57
N THR A 366 -19.66 -4.45 -0.24
CA THR A 366 -18.99 -5.66 0.23
C THR A 366 -17.91 -6.09 -0.76
N ARG A 367 -16.74 -6.41 -0.23
CA ARG A 367 -15.59 -6.99 -0.96
C ARG A 367 -15.13 -8.30 -0.35
N TRP A 368 -15.31 -8.39 0.97
CA TRP A 368 -14.91 -9.49 1.81
C TRP A 368 -16.14 -10.07 2.47
N ILE A 369 -16.20 -11.39 2.58
CA ILE A 369 -17.32 -12.10 3.20
C ILE A 369 -16.87 -12.80 4.46
N GLU A 370 -17.81 -12.98 5.36
CA GLU A 370 -17.65 -13.86 6.49
C GLU A 370 -17.74 -15.32 6.05
N PHE A 371 -17.13 -16.16 6.86
CA PHE A 371 -17.08 -17.60 6.67
C PHE A 371 -17.03 -18.28 8.04
N ASP A 372 -17.44 -19.54 8.08
CA ASP A 372 -17.35 -20.38 9.27
C ASP A 372 -16.82 -21.77 8.89
N ALA A 373 -15.54 -22.01 9.16
CA ALA A 373 -14.91 -23.30 8.99
C ALA A 373 -14.43 -23.81 10.35
N PRO A 374 -14.38 -25.14 10.56
CA PRO A 374 -13.72 -25.73 11.72
C PRO A 374 -12.32 -25.12 11.93
N GLU A 375 -11.91 -24.97 13.20
CA GLU A 375 -10.56 -24.50 13.57
C GLU A 375 -10.22 -23.06 13.09
N THR A 376 -11.22 -22.31 12.62
CA THR A 376 -11.03 -20.90 12.25
C THR A 376 -11.08 -20.01 13.48
N MET A 377 -10.04 -19.17 13.65
CA MET A 377 -10.04 -18.14 14.69
C MET A 377 -11.21 -17.16 14.53
N ARG A 378 -11.85 -16.82 15.66
CA ARG A 378 -12.81 -15.72 15.75
C ARG A 378 -12.09 -14.38 15.55
N GLU A 379 -12.83 -13.34 15.17
CA GLU A 379 -12.27 -12.00 14.90
C GLU A 379 -11.46 -11.43 16.09
N TRP A 380 -11.96 -11.60 17.32
CA TRP A 380 -11.26 -11.16 18.52
C TRP A 380 -9.97 -11.96 18.78
N GLU A 381 -9.93 -13.24 18.40
CA GLU A 381 -8.73 -14.08 18.48
C GLU A 381 -7.69 -13.62 17.48
N VAL A 382 -8.10 -13.34 16.24
CA VAL A 382 -7.24 -12.75 15.20
C VAL A 382 -6.62 -11.45 15.69
N ALA A 383 -7.44 -10.53 16.21
CA ALA A 383 -6.98 -9.24 16.71
C ALA A 383 -5.99 -9.40 17.88
N ARG A 384 -6.27 -10.32 18.80
CA ARG A 384 -5.38 -10.65 19.92
C ARG A 384 -4.06 -11.25 19.43
N THR A 385 -4.09 -12.25 18.56
CA THR A 385 -2.91 -12.92 17.99
C THR A 385 -2.01 -11.93 17.26
N ILE A 386 -2.58 -11.09 16.39
CA ILE A 386 -1.81 -10.05 15.68
C ILE A 386 -1.15 -9.10 16.67
N ARG A 387 -1.87 -8.64 17.70
CA ARG A 387 -1.33 -7.73 18.72
C ARG A 387 -0.18 -8.37 19.49
N THR A 388 -0.40 -9.56 20.05
CA THR A 388 0.60 -10.32 20.79
C THR A 388 1.88 -10.52 19.99
N TRP A 389 1.77 -10.88 18.71
CA TRP A 389 2.94 -11.07 17.87
C TRP A 389 3.60 -9.77 17.44
N ARG A 390 2.85 -8.70 17.16
CA ARG A 390 3.42 -7.37 16.89
C ARG A 390 4.22 -6.83 18.07
N ASP A 391 3.81 -7.12 19.31
CA ASP A 391 4.54 -6.70 20.50
C ASP A 391 5.86 -7.48 20.68
N ARG A 392 5.90 -8.74 20.22
CA ARG A 392 7.09 -9.62 20.26
C ARG A 392 8.06 -9.38 19.10
N LEU A 393 7.53 -9.07 17.93
CA LEU A 393 8.29 -8.95 16.69
C LEU A 393 8.75 -7.51 16.49
N HIS A 394 9.98 -7.24 16.88
CA HIS A 394 10.61 -5.95 16.61
C HIS A 394 11.02 -5.84 15.15
N GLY A 395 10.82 -4.66 14.58
CA GLY A 395 11.41 -4.33 13.28
C GLY A 395 10.57 -4.66 12.05
N LEU A 396 9.35 -5.19 12.23
CA LEU A 396 8.44 -5.39 11.09
C LEU A 396 8.26 -4.08 10.32
N PRO A 397 8.51 -4.09 9.00
CA PRO A 397 8.21 -2.91 8.21
C PRO A 397 6.69 -2.69 8.21
N PRO A 398 6.23 -1.44 8.08
CA PRO A 398 4.86 -1.15 7.71
C PRO A 398 4.39 -2.05 6.55
N GLY A 399 3.49 -2.99 6.80
CA GLY A 399 3.04 -3.98 5.82
C GLY A 399 2.35 -3.37 4.59
N ARG A 400 2.03 -2.06 4.64
CA ARG A 400 1.47 -1.29 3.52
C ARG A 400 2.52 -0.70 2.58
N LEU A 401 3.74 -0.45 3.02
CA LEU A 401 4.76 0.29 2.27
C LEU A 401 5.68 -0.69 1.53
N ALA A 402 5.06 -1.62 0.80
CA ALA A 402 5.76 -2.78 0.29
C ALA A 402 6.72 -2.45 -0.88
N ALA A 403 6.62 -1.26 -1.48
CA ALA A 403 7.55 -0.84 -2.53
C ALA A 403 8.92 -0.42 -2.00
N CYS A 404 9.03 0.07 -0.76
CA CYS A 404 10.32 0.45 -0.17
C CYS A 404 11.00 -0.70 0.59
N THR A 405 10.25 -1.72 1.02
CA THR A 405 10.83 -2.92 1.68
C THR A 405 11.56 -3.85 0.71
N VAL A 406 11.45 -3.58 -0.59
CA VAL A 406 11.85 -4.50 -1.66
C VAL A 406 12.94 -3.96 -2.59
N ALA A 407 13.39 -2.72 -2.37
CA ALA A 407 14.27 -2.05 -3.32
C ALA A 407 15.50 -1.40 -2.69
N THR A 408 15.72 -1.62 -1.39
CA THR A 408 16.99 -1.32 -0.73
C THR A 408 18.08 -2.28 -1.20
N GLU A 409 19.31 -1.80 -1.34
CA GLU A 409 20.46 -2.69 -1.52
C GLU A 409 20.48 -3.71 -0.35
N PRO A 410 20.81 -4.99 -0.62
CA PRO A 410 21.07 -5.91 0.47
C PRO A 410 22.13 -5.30 1.38
N PRO A 411 22.02 -5.45 2.73
CA PRO A 411 23.08 -5.03 3.61
C PRO A 411 24.38 -5.66 3.10
N ALA A 412 25.43 -4.85 2.96
CA ALA A 412 26.76 -5.33 2.62
C ALA A 412 27.01 -6.58 3.46
N THR A 413 27.22 -7.72 2.80
CA THR A 413 27.55 -8.95 3.47
C THR A 413 28.65 -8.61 4.45
N ALA A 414 28.37 -8.73 5.75
CA ALA A 414 29.42 -8.73 6.74
C ALA A 414 30.39 -9.82 6.27
N GLU A 415 31.55 -9.41 5.78
CA GLU A 415 32.62 -10.33 5.47
C GLU A 415 32.90 -11.12 6.74
N GLY A 416 32.34 -12.33 6.81
CA GLY A 416 32.68 -13.25 7.87
C GLY A 416 34.14 -13.64 7.69
N PRO A 417 34.97 -13.58 8.74
CA PRO A 417 36.31 -14.15 8.68
C PRO A 417 36.16 -15.67 8.83
N TRP A 418 35.76 -16.34 7.76
CA TRP A 418 35.92 -17.78 7.63
C TRP A 418 36.69 -18.06 6.34
N ARG A 419 38.01 -17.80 6.42
CA ARG A 419 39.01 -18.48 5.61
C ARG A 419 39.87 -19.38 6.49
N ARG A 420 39.67 -20.67 6.27
CA ARG A 420 40.49 -21.87 6.53
C ARG A 420 39.90 -22.83 7.54
#